data_AF-A0AAW4KQA9-F1
#
_entry.id   AF-A0AAW4KQA9-F1
#
_cell.length_a   1.000
_cell.length_b   1.000
_cell.length_c   1.000
_cell.angle_alpha   90.00
_cell.angle_beta   90.00
_cell.angle_gamma   90.00
#
_symmetry.space_group_name_H-M   'P 1'
#
loop_
_entity.id
_entity.type
_entity.pdbx_description
1 polymer ?
#
loop_
_entity_poly.entity_id
_entity_poly.type
_entity_poly.pdbx_seq_one_letter_code
_entity_poly.pdbx_strand_id
1 'polypeptide(L)'
;KVGEEPLDIAFIPLDDKPTYSLLQKAETTAVFQLESRGMKELIKKLKPDCLEDLIALVALFRPGPLQSGMVDDFINRKHGRAELAYPHSDYQYEGLKPVLAP
;
A
#
# COMPACT_ATOMS: atom_id res chain seq x y z
N LYS A 1 -27.23 10.10 -13.08
CA LYS A 1 -28.18 10.44 -11.99
C LYS A 1 -28.61 11.88 -12.18
N VAL A 2 -29.89 12.19 -12.07
CA VAL A 2 -30.41 13.56 -12.28
C VAL A 2 -30.33 14.31 -10.94
N GLY A 3 -29.65 15.45 -10.90
CA GLY A 3 -29.60 16.33 -9.73
C GLY A 3 -28.34 16.25 -8.84
N GLU A 4 -27.34 15.46 -9.20
CA GLU A 4 -26.01 15.54 -8.57
C GLU A 4 -25.13 16.53 -9.36
N GLU A 5 -24.35 17.34 -8.65
CA GLU A 5 -23.30 18.16 -9.24
C GLU A 5 -22.31 17.26 -10.02
N PRO A 6 -21.71 17.76 -11.11
CA PRO A 6 -20.68 17.02 -11.84
C PRO A 6 -19.54 16.60 -10.92
N LEU A 7 -19.10 15.34 -11.00
CA LEU A 7 -17.95 14.85 -10.26
C LEU A 7 -16.66 15.40 -10.87
N ASP A 8 -15.87 16.12 -10.09
CA ASP A 8 -14.49 16.48 -10.44
C ASP A 8 -13.51 15.49 -9.78
N ILE A 9 -12.88 14.67 -10.63
CA ILE A 9 -11.94 13.63 -10.19
C ILE A 9 -10.72 14.19 -9.47
N ALA A 10 -10.32 15.45 -9.75
CA ALA A 10 -9.13 16.05 -9.16
C ALA A 10 -9.30 16.40 -7.66
N PHE A 11 -10.55 16.45 -7.18
CA PHE A 11 -10.88 16.86 -5.82
C PHE A 11 -11.48 15.74 -4.96
N ILE A 12 -11.39 14.48 -5.40
CA ILE A 12 -11.82 13.35 -4.57
C ILE A 12 -10.91 13.23 -3.33
N PRO A 13 -11.45 12.84 -2.16
CA PRO A 13 -10.63 12.57 -0.99
C PRO A 13 -9.73 11.36 -1.22
N LEU A 14 -8.49 11.43 -0.74
CA LEU A 14 -7.51 10.35 -0.84
C LEU A 14 -7.61 9.36 0.34
N ASP A 15 -8.40 9.66 1.35
CA ASP A 15 -8.64 8.89 2.57
C ASP A 15 -10.04 8.22 2.61
N ASP A 16 -10.63 7.98 1.43
CA ASP A 16 -11.97 7.40 1.31
C ASP A 16 -12.06 5.95 1.83
N LYS A 17 -12.65 5.78 3.02
CA LYS A 17 -12.79 4.47 3.70
C LYS A 17 -13.51 3.40 2.87
N PRO A 18 -14.61 3.70 2.15
CA PRO A 18 -15.23 2.74 1.23
C PRO A 18 -14.26 2.21 0.17
N THR A 19 -13.45 3.08 -0.44
CA THR A 19 -12.43 2.71 -1.41
C THR A 19 -11.41 1.76 -0.81
N TYR A 20 -10.82 2.08 0.35
CA TYR A 20 -9.88 1.16 1.01
C TYR A 20 -10.52 -0.15 1.45
N SER A 21 -11.79 -0.13 1.88
CA SER A 21 -12.52 -1.35 2.23
C SER A 21 -12.69 -2.30 1.03
N LEU A 22 -12.93 -1.75 -0.16
CA LEU A 22 -13.00 -2.50 -1.42
C LEU A 22 -11.62 -3.05 -1.80
N LEU A 23 -10.58 -2.22 -1.71
CA LEU A 23 -9.20 -2.62 -1.97
C LEU A 23 -8.76 -3.74 -1.03
N GLN A 24 -9.02 -3.65 0.28
CA GLN A 24 -8.65 -4.67 1.27
C GLN A 24 -9.33 -6.03 1.05
N LYS A 25 -10.45 -6.07 0.32
CA LYS A 25 -11.12 -7.30 -0.14
C LYS A 25 -10.54 -7.85 -1.45
N ALA A 26 -9.59 -7.14 -2.05
CA ALA A 26 -8.99 -7.41 -3.36
C ALA A 26 -10.02 -7.46 -4.51
N GLU A 27 -11.08 -6.66 -4.40
CA GLU A 27 -12.11 -6.47 -5.42
C GLU A 27 -11.62 -5.51 -6.52
N THR A 28 -10.41 -5.74 -7.05
CA THR A 28 -9.68 -4.79 -7.91
C THR A 28 -9.79 -5.09 -9.41
N THR A 29 -10.81 -5.85 -9.83
CA THR A 29 -11.05 -6.05 -11.27
C THR A 29 -11.36 -4.70 -11.92
N ALA A 30 -10.71 -4.39 -13.04
CA ALA A 30 -10.80 -3.09 -13.73
C ALA A 30 -10.27 -1.88 -12.92
N VAL A 31 -9.57 -2.11 -11.80
CA VAL A 31 -8.80 -1.07 -11.12
C VAL A 31 -7.40 -1.03 -11.73
N PHE A 32 -7.04 0.12 -12.31
CA PHE A 32 -5.77 0.32 -12.99
C PHE A 32 -4.59 -0.15 -12.13
N GLN A 33 -3.65 -0.90 -12.75
CA GLN A 33 -2.48 -1.55 -12.13
C GLN A 33 -2.76 -2.65 -11.09
N LEU A 34 -3.96 -2.71 -10.50
CA LEU A 34 -4.25 -3.55 -9.33
C LEU A 34 -4.98 -4.86 -9.65
N GLU A 35 -5.23 -5.16 -10.93
CA GLU A 35 -6.12 -6.24 -11.34
C GLU A 35 -5.51 -7.65 -11.35
N SER A 36 -4.19 -7.76 -11.46
CA SER A 36 -3.53 -9.05 -11.67
C SER A 36 -3.71 -9.99 -10.47
N ARG A 37 -3.70 -11.30 -10.71
CA ARG A 37 -3.84 -12.31 -9.63
C ARG A 37 -2.79 -12.11 -8.53
N GLY A 38 -1.52 -11.92 -8.91
CA GLY A 38 -0.44 -11.73 -7.95
C GLY A 38 -0.62 -10.45 -7.13
N MET A 39 -1.06 -9.37 -7.77
CA MET A 39 -1.33 -8.11 -7.09
C MET A 39 -2.51 -8.23 -6.11
N LYS A 40 -3.59 -8.93 -6.48
CA LYS A 40 -4.71 -9.22 -5.57
C LYS A 40 -4.27 -9.98 -4.32
N GLU A 41 -3.40 -10.97 -4.46
CA GLU A 41 -2.85 -11.70 -3.31
C GLU A 41 -1.97 -10.80 -2.44
N LEU A 42 -1.16 -9.94 -3.05
CA LEU A 42 -0.36 -8.97 -2.31
C LEU A 42 -1.22 -7.98 -1.52
N ILE A 43 -2.27 -7.45 -2.14
CA ILE A 43 -3.24 -6.54 -1.50
C ILE A 43 -3.92 -7.20 -0.30
N LYS A 44 -4.33 -8.48 -0.42
CA LYS A 44 -4.91 -9.23 0.71
C LYS A 44 -3.94 -9.36 1.88
N LYS A 45 -2.65 -9.54 1.60
CA LYS A 45 -1.61 -9.63 2.63
C LYS A 45 -1.30 -8.27 3.25
N LEU A 46 -1.18 -7.22 2.44
CA LEU A 46 -0.80 -5.88 2.90
C LEU A 46 -1.93 -5.17 3.64
N LYS A 47 -3.18 -5.32 3.18
CA LYS A 47 -4.35 -4.59 3.67
C LYS A 47 -4.14 -3.06 3.61
N PRO A 48 -4.08 -2.46 2.41
CA PRO A 48 -3.83 -1.03 2.27
C PRO A 48 -4.93 -0.20 2.93
N ASP A 49 -4.56 0.84 3.67
CA ASP A 49 -5.47 1.74 4.38
C ASP A 49 -5.16 3.24 4.17
N CYS A 50 -4.09 3.55 3.44
CA CYS A 50 -3.76 4.89 2.97
C CYS A 50 -3.20 4.87 1.54
N LEU A 51 -2.98 6.06 0.95
CA LEU A 51 -2.51 6.18 -0.42
C LEU A 51 -1.05 5.72 -0.54
N GLU A 52 -0.24 5.96 0.49
CA GLU A 52 1.16 5.57 0.59
C GLU A 52 1.33 4.04 0.42
N ASP A 53 0.38 3.25 0.91
CA ASP A 53 0.38 1.80 0.66
C ASP A 53 0.17 1.46 -0.82
N LEU A 54 -0.66 2.21 -1.54
CA LEU A 54 -0.89 1.98 -2.97
C LEU A 54 0.36 2.29 -3.77
N ILE A 55 1.07 3.37 -3.39
CA ILE A 55 2.37 3.73 -3.94
C ILE A 55 3.38 2.60 -3.66
N ALA A 56 3.42 2.11 -2.42
CA ALA A 56 4.31 1.02 -2.02
C ALA A 56 3.97 -0.30 -2.76
N LEU A 57 2.70 -0.66 -2.93
CA LEU A 57 2.27 -1.87 -3.64
C LEU A 57 2.86 -1.94 -5.05
N VAL A 58 2.77 -0.85 -5.81
CA VAL A 58 3.28 -0.79 -7.18
C VAL A 58 4.81 -0.86 -7.23
N ALA A 59 5.49 -0.30 -6.23
CA ALA A 59 6.95 -0.42 -6.10
C ALA A 59 7.39 -1.84 -5.70
N LEU A 60 6.67 -2.48 -4.78
CA LEU A 60 6.96 -3.80 -4.21
C LEU A 60 6.59 -4.94 -5.16
N PHE A 61 5.60 -4.77 -6.03
CA PHE A 61 5.18 -5.79 -6.99
C PHE A 61 6.12 -5.89 -8.21
N ARG A 62 7.40 -6.16 -7.94
CA ARG A 62 8.47 -6.33 -8.93
C ARG A 62 9.31 -7.56 -8.57
N PRO A 63 9.99 -8.21 -9.54
CA PRO A 63 10.74 -9.43 -9.30
C PRO A 63 11.78 -9.32 -8.17
N GLY A 64 12.54 -8.22 -8.12
CA GLY A 64 13.58 -8.00 -7.10
C GLY A 64 13.05 -7.99 -5.66
N PRO A 65 12.11 -7.09 -5.30
CA PRO A 65 11.51 -7.07 -3.97
C PRO A 65 10.82 -8.39 -3.59
N LEU A 66 10.12 -9.04 -4.53
CA LEU A 66 9.42 -10.31 -4.27
C LEU A 66 10.39 -11.46 -3.97
N GLN A 67 11.55 -11.51 -4.64
CA GLN A 67 12.53 -12.60 -4.47
C GLN A 67 13.47 -12.38 -3.29
N SER A 68 13.63 -11.13 -2.82
CA SER A 68 14.53 -10.79 -1.73
C SER A 68 13.89 -10.88 -0.33
N GLY A 69 12.57 -11.11 -0.24
CA GLY A 69 11.84 -11.09 1.03
C GLY A 69 11.44 -9.69 1.52
N MET A 70 11.85 -8.64 0.81
CA MET A 70 11.55 -7.23 1.15
C MET A 70 10.04 -6.96 1.29
N VAL A 71 9.22 -7.64 0.49
CA VAL A 71 7.76 -7.52 0.54
C VAL A 71 7.21 -8.03 1.88
N ASP A 72 7.70 -9.18 2.34
CA ASP A 72 7.27 -9.77 3.60
C ASP A 72 7.74 -8.91 4.79
N ASP A 73 8.95 -8.38 4.74
CA ASP A 73 9.47 -7.43 5.75
C ASP A 73 8.59 -6.18 5.85
N PHE A 74 8.22 -5.59 4.71
CA PHE A 74 7.35 -4.41 4.69
C PHE A 74 5.99 -4.69 5.33
N ILE A 75 5.36 -5.82 4.97
CA ILE A 75 4.05 -6.22 5.50
C ILE A 75 4.14 -6.50 7.01
N ASN A 76 5.16 -7.21 7.45
CA ASN A 76 5.35 -7.53 8.86
C ASN A 76 5.57 -6.28 9.70
N ARG A 77 6.36 -5.32 9.21
CA ARG A 77 6.57 -4.02 9.86
C ARG A 77 5.27 -3.21 9.92
N LYS A 78 4.53 -3.10 8.80
CA LYS A 78 3.23 -2.39 8.77
C LYS A 78 2.24 -2.94 9.79
N HIS A 79 2.19 -4.27 9.94
CA HIS A 79 1.25 -4.93 10.86
C HIS A 79 1.81 -5.10 12.28
N GLY A 80 2.95 -4.49 12.61
CA GLY A 80 3.55 -4.56 13.95
C GLY A 80 4.03 -5.96 14.35
N ARG A 81 4.25 -6.86 13.37
CA ARG A 81 4.76 -8.23 13.57
C ARG A 81 6.29 -8.28 13.61
N ALA A 82 6.95 -7.20 13.19
CA ALA A 82 8.38 -7.00 13.26
C ALA A 82 8.66 -5.56 13.71
N GLU A 83 9.78 -5.35 14.41
CA GLU A 83 10.18 -4.01 14.84
C GLU A 83 10.53 -3.11 13.63
N LEU A 84 10.18 -1.83 13.75
CA LEU A 84 10.61 -0.82 12.79
C LEU A 84 12.09 -0.51 13.02
N ALA A 85 12.83 -0.42 11.93
CA ALA A 85 14.22 0.02 11.91
C ALA A 85 14.43 0.97 10.73
N TYR A 86 15.34 1.92 10.90
CA TYR A 86 15.55 3.00 9.95
C TYR A 86 17.01 3.05 9.46
N PRO A 87 17.41 2.24 8.46
CA PRO A 87 16.65 1.19 7.77
C PRO A 87 16.80 -0.24 8.34
N HIS A 88 17.87 -0.52 9.09
CA HIS A 88 18.24 -1.86 9.56
C HIS A 88 18.53 -1.85 11.07
N SER A 89 18.31 -2.98 11.76
CA SER A 89 18.50 -3.08 13.22
C SER A 89 19.91 -2.64 13.67
N ASP A 90 20.91 -3.14 12.96
CA ASP A 90 22.33 -2.90 13.28
C ASP A 90 22.85 -1.56 12.70
N TYR A 91 22.15 -1.02 11.71
CA TYR A 91 22.56 0.17 10.97
C TYR A 91 21.37 1.14 10.87
N GLN A 92 21.07 1.82 11.97
CA GLN A 92 19.97 2.78 12.05
C GLN A 92 20.41 4.16 12.53
N TYR A 93 19.70 5.19 12.05
CA TYR A 93 19.88 6.56 12.48
C TYR A 93 18.51 7.24 12.64
N GLU A 94 18.21 7.75 13.84
CA GLU A 94 16.92 8.40 14.15
C GLU A 94 16.58 9.55 13.20
N GLY A 95 17.59 10.25 12.67
CA GLY A 95 17.39 11.30 11.67
C GLY A 95 16.78 10.82 10.34
N LEU A 96 16.76 9.50 10.09
CA LEU A 96 16.10 8.91 8.92
C LEU A 96 14.61 8.65 9.14
N LYS A 97 14.12 8.72 10.37
CA LYS A 97 12.71 8.46 10.69
C LYS A 97 11.73 9.32 9.88
N PRO A 98 11.93 10.63 9.67
CA PRO A 98 11.03 11.44 8.84
C PRO A 98 10.99 11.04 7.36
N VAL A 99 11.99 10.27 6.89
CA VAL A 99 12.13 9.84 5.49
C VAL A 99 11.60 8.41 5.28
N LEU A 100 11.80 7.54 6.28
CA LEU A 100 11.56 6.10 6.18
C LEU A 100 10.37 5.62 7.02
N ALA A 101 9.80 6.47 7.89
CA ALA A 101 8.57 6.13 8.56
C ALA A 101 7.44 5.95 7.53
N PRO A 102 6.58 4.93 7.72
CA PRO A 102 5.39 4.75 6.90
C PRO A 102 4.37 5.88 7.07
#